data_AF-A0AB34KVM1-F1
#
_entry.id   AF-A0AB34KVM1-F1
#
_cell.length_a   1.000
_cell.length_b   1.000
_cell.length_c   1.000
_cell.angle_alpha   90.00
_cell.angle_beta   90.00
_cell.angle_gamma   90.00
#
_symmetry.space_group_name_H-M   'P 1'
#
loop_
_entity.id
_entity.type
_entity.pdbx_description
1 polymer ?
#
loop_
_entity_poly.entity_id
_entity_poly.type
_entity_poly.pdbx_seq_one_letter_code
_entity_poly.pdbx_strand_id
1 'polypeptide(L)'
;MLLLLLHLLVAHVLAIPTISTKGSKFFTSDGNQFFLKGVAYQLLPEDPLINNNQCTLDADLMKHLGANSIRVYHVDPQAKHDDCMKTFADAGIYIWLDLDTFDTYIQGPGMEKPQWNESQYKAYQRVMDVFHNYDNLGGFFVGNEVLTSPETDVAAPYVKAAASDMKAYRDHKGYRKIPIGYTAADVAGLRPMLQNYLACGHDPAAAVNFYGLNAYEWCGDSTYDTSGYVFLQKNASEYNVPIFFSETGCNVPTPRNFDDQAAIFGDKMVDTWSGAIVYEWIQETNNYGIVSYGPSTMTTAAGGGVEEGFGRTGTPMPVSPDFDNLSKHWATLSPSGVRKDDYKPSLSAPPCPAFTTGAWEVEADAPLLTLAHGSGGTSSTSSKTAHPTASASATGKAAADEQGSDEGDSDKAQDEPAATSSSVAQNVPAPSGFGLRSGLWLGAYVALCGIAGFAIL
;
A
#
# COMPACT_ATOMS: atom_id res chain seq x y z
N MET A 1 -45.35 49.91 8.25
CA MET A 1 -43.96 49.55 8.62
C MET A 1 -44.05 48.89 9.98
N LEU A 2 -43.74 47.62 10.20
CA LEU A 2 -42.61 46.83 9.70
C LEU A 2 -42.95 45.35 9.93
N LEU A 3 -42.91 44.51 8.89
CA LEU A 3 -42.95 43.05 9.06
C LEU A 3 -41.59 42.58 9.59
N LEU A 4 -41.57 41.92 10.75
CA LEU A 4 -40.41 41.16 11.20
C LEU A 4 -40.43 39.77 10.56
N LEU A 5 -39.55 39.54 9.58
CA LEU A 5 -39.22 38.23 9.03
C LEU A 5 -38.07 37.63 9.84
N LEU A 6 -38.41 36.77 10.80
CA LEU A 6 -37.44 35.94 11.52
C LEU A 6 -36.94 34.85 10.56
N HIS A 7 -35.74 35.03 9.98
CA HIS A 7 -35.09 33.98 9.19
C HIS A 7 -34.51 32.93 10.14
N LEU A 8 -35.18 31.78 10.22
CA LEU A 8 -34.61 30.56 10.80
C LEU A 8 -33.49 30.10 9.84
N LEU A 9 -32.23 30.43 10.14
CA LEU A 9 -31.08 29.77 9.54
C LEU A 9 -31.02 28.35 10.12
N VAL A 10 -31.67 27.41 9.44
CA VAL A 10 -31.44 25.99 9.70
C VAL A 10 -30.04 25.69 9.17
N ALA A 11 -29.05 25.64 10.06
CA ALA A 11 -27.76 25.08 9.73
C ALA A 11 -27.97 23.58 9.43
N HIS A 12 -28.01 23.21 8.15
CA HIS A 12 -27.89 21.82 7.78
C HIS A 12 -26.45 21.41 8.06
N VAL A 13 -26.25 20.61 9.13
CA VAL A 13 -25.03 19.82 9.25
C VAL A 13 -25.10 18.80 8.13
N LEU A 14 -24.48 19.12 6.99
CA LEU A 14 -24.33 18.14 5.93
C LEU A 14 -23.32 17.10 6.41
N ALA A 15 -23.74 15.83 6.40
CA ALA A 15 -22.82 14.72 6.60
C ALA A 15 -21.68 14.81 5.57
N ILE A 16 -20.48 14.39 5.99
CA ILE A 16 -19.30 14.39 5.12
C ILE A 16 -19.59 13.59 3.83
N PRO A 17 -19.28 14.12 2.63
CA PRO A 17 -19.58 13.43 1.38
C PRO A 17 -18.87 12.07 1.25
N THR A 18 -19.60 10.97 1.12
CA THR A 18 -18.99 9.64 0.93
C THR A 18 -18.09 9.55 -0.31
N ILE A 19 -17.03 8.75 -0.25
CA ILE A 19 -16.13 8.47 -1.39
C ILE A 19 -16.65 7.31 -2.26
N SER A 20 -16.44 7.44 -3.57
CA SER A 20 -16.73 6.44 -4.60
C SER A 20 -15.67 6.47 -5.70
N THR A 21 -15.60 5.43 -6.51
CA THR A 21 -14.72 5.38 -7.69
C THR A 21 -15.52 5.56 -8.98
N LYS A 22 -14.89 6.15 -10.00
CA LYS A 22 -15.37 6.14 -11.39
C LYS A 22 -14.12 6.18 -12.27
N GLY A 23 -13.94 5.19 -13.14
CA GLY A 23 -12.69 5.04 -13.90
C GLY A 23 -11.48 5.00 -12.96
N SER A 24 -10.41 5.70 -13.33
CA SER A 24 -9.16 5.78 -12.55
C SER A 24 -9.14 6.90 -11.50
N LYS A 25 -10.29 7.45 -11.09
CA LYS A 25 -10.36 8.57 -10.14
C LYS A 25 -11.35 8.33 -9.00
N PHE A 26 -11.06 8.89 -7.83
CA PHE A 26 -11.98 8.98 -6.71
C PHE A 26 -12.86 10.22 -6.81
N PHE A 27 -14.10 10.11 -6.33
CA PHE A 27 -15.03 11.22 -6.25
C PHE A 27 -15.84 11.19 -4.95
N THR A 28 -15.99 12.35 -4.34
CA THR A 28 -16.97 12.62 -3.29
C THR A 28 -18.40 12.56 -3.85
N SER A 29 -19.38 12.29 -3.00
CA SER A 29 -20.79 12.19 -3.40
C SER A 29 -21.39 13.52 -3.90
N ASP A 30 -20.78 14.66 -3.56
CA ASP A 30 -21.11 15.98 -4.12
C ASP A 30 -20.45 16.25 -5.50
N GLY A 31 -19.65 15.30 -6.00
CA GLY A 31 -19.15 15.24 -7.37
C GLY A 31 -17.76 15.83 -7.61
N ASN A 32 -17.00 16.14 -6.57
CA ASN A 32 -15.62 16.61 -6.70
C ASN A 32 -14.64 15.43 -6.82
N GLN A 33 -13.62 15.53 -7.68
CA GLN A 33 -12.52 14.56 -7.64
C GLN A 33 -11.81 14.68 -6.29
N PHE A 34 -11.54 13.52 -5.68
CA PHE A 34 -10.88 13.44 -4.38
C PHE A 34 -9.40 13.08 -4.55
N PHE A 35 -8.54 13.85 -3.88
CA PHE A 35 -7.11 13.60 -3.77
C PHE A 35 -6.75 13.41 -2.31
N LEU A 36 -6.04 12.32 -1.99
CA LEU A 36 -5.59 12.00 -0.65
C LEU A 36 -4.42 12.89 -0.27
N LYS A 37 -4.57 13.67 0.80
CA LYS A 37 -3.46 14.20 1.62
C LYS A 37 -3.56 13.51 2.96
N GLY A 38 -2.91 12.35 3.06
CA GLY A 38 -3.10 11.45 4.19
C GLY A 38 -1.89 11.32 5.09
N VAL A 39 -2.12 10.83 6.30
CA VAL A 39 -1.07 10.35 7.21
C VAL A 39 -1.40 8.95 7.72
N ALA A 40 -0.40 8.08 7.84
CA ALA A 40 -0.55 6.81 8.55
C ALA A 40 -0.79 7.07 10.05
N TYR A 41 -1.83 6.48 10.63
CA TYR A 41 -2.29 6.73 11.98
C TYR A 41 -2.59 5.41 12.72
N GLN A 42 -1.59 4.89 13.43
CA GLN A 42 -1.69 3.70 14.27
C GLN A 42 -0.97 3.95 15.60
N LEU A 43 -1.58 4.74 16.49
CA LEU A 43 -0.95 5.12 17.77
C LEU A 43 -0.68 3.95 18.72
N LEU A 44 -1.53 2.92 18.62
CA LEU A 44 -1.49 1.72 19.43
C LEU A 44 -1.59 0.51 18.48
N PRO A 45 -0.96 -0.63 18.81
CA PRO A 45 -0.97 -1.79 17.92
C PRO A 45 -2.39 -2.24 17.57
N GLU A 46 -3.29 -2.28 18.55
CA GLU A 46 -4.62 -2.87 18.38
C GLU A 46 -5.63 -1.95 17.70
N ASP A 47 -5.83 -0.73 18.22
CA ASP A 47 -6.89 0.17 17.73
C ASP A 47 -6.68 1.63 18.16
N PRO A 48 -6.45 2.58 17.24
CA PRO A 48 -6.27 3.99 17.55
C PRO A 48 -7.58 4.79 17.52
N LEU A 49 -8.73 4.16 17.23
CA LEU A 49 -10.04 4.77 16.99
C LEU A 49 -11.02 4.58 18.15
N ILE A 50 -10.53 4.30 19.36
CA ILE A 50 -11.36 4.03 20.55
C ILE A 50 -11.21 5.09 21.66
N ASN A 51 -10.25 6.01 21.54
CA ASN A 51 -10.01 7.07 22.50
C ASN A 51 -10.38 8.43 21.91
N ASN A 52 -11.64 8.85 22.06
CA ASN A 52 -12.11 10.08 21.43
C ASN A 52 -11.39 11.36 21.87
N ASN A 53 -10.91 11.41 23.12
CA ASN A 53 -10.12 12.55 23.57
C ASN A 53 -8.82 12.67 22.77
N GLN A 54 -8.16 11.53 22.51
CA GLN A 54 -6.95 11.50 21.68
C GLN A 54 -7.28 11.80 20.22
N CYS A 55 -8.30 11.15 19.66
CA CYS A 55 -8.77 11.41 18.29
C CYS A 55 -9.08 12.91 18.07
N THR A 56 -9.61 13.61 19.08
CA THR A 56 -9.89 15.06 19.00
C THR A 56 -8.61 15.88 18.92
N LEU A 57 -7.63 15.61 19.79
CA LEU A 57 -6.36 16.32 19.80
C LEU A 57 -5.58 16.14 18.49
N ASP A 58 -5.58 14.91 17.97
CA ASP A 58 -4.89 14.59 16.72
C ASP A 58 -5.63 15.15 15.51
N ALA A 59 -6.95 15.02 15.45
CA ALA A 59 -7.74 15.60 14.35
C ALA A 59 -7.56 17.12 14.27
N ASP A 60 -7.50 17.83 15.40
CA ASP A 60 -7.27 19.27 15.43
C ASP A 60 -5.90 19.65 14.82
N LEU A 61 -4.84 18.91 15.14
CA LEU A 61 -3.52 19.15 14.58
C LEU A 61 -3.41 18.68 13.11
N MET A 62 -4.07 17.59 12.73
CA MET A 62 -4.15 17.11 11.34
C MET A 62 -4.85 18.13 10.43
N LYS A 63 -5.89 18.80 10.93
CA LYS A 63 -6.51 19.93 10.21
C LYS A 63 -5.55 21.07 9.99
N HIS A 64 -4.72 21.38 11.00
CA HIS A 64 -3.68 22.40 10.85
C HIS A 64 -2.61 22.00 9.83
N LEU A 65 -2.24 20.72 9.79
CA LEU A 65 -1.34 20.16 8.77
C LEU A 65 -1.94 20.23 7.36
N GLY A 66 -3.27 20.21 7.23
CA GLY A 66 -3.99 20.17 5.96
C GLY A 66 -4.28 18.75 5.46
N ALA A 67 -4.24 17.77 6.35
CA ALA A 67 -4.60 16.39 6.04
C ALA A 67 -6.13 16.26 5.86
N ASN A 68 -6.54 15.40 4.92
CA ASN A 68 -7.93 15.03 4.69
C ASN A 68 -8.17 13.52 4.81
N SER A 69 -7.12 12.75 5.10
CA SER A 69 -7.18 11.29 5.15
C SER A 69 -6.28 10.76 6.25
N ILE A 70 -6.67 9.64 6.85
CA ILE A 70 -5.78 8.80 7.65
C ILE A 70 -5.86 7.35 7.17
N ARG A 71 -4.72 6.65 7.23
CA ARG A 71 -4.69 5.20 7.08
C ARG A 71 -4.59 4.54 8.45
N VAL A 72 -5.46 3.57 8.71
CA VAL A 72 -5.50 2.80 9.96
C VAL A 72 -5.31 1.33 9.61
N TYR A 73 -4.33 0.70 10.24
CA TYR A 73 -3.87 -0.64 9.89
C TYR A 73 -4.64 -1.72 10.65
N HIS A 74 -4.98 -1.46 11.92
CA HIS A 74 -5.69 -2.41 12.77
C HIS A 74 -6.72 -1.72 13.66
N VAL A 75 -7.84 -2.42 13.87
CA VAL A 75 -8.95 -2.03 14.73
C VAL A 75 -9.51 -3.25 15.47
N ASP A 76 -10.10 -3.04 16.63
CA ASP A 76 -10.86 -4.05 17.37
C ASP A 76 -12.34 -3.99 16.94
N PRO A 77 -12.87 -4.97 16.19
CA PRO A 77 -14.26 -4.97 15.76
C PRO A 77 -15.27 -5.20 16.91
N GLN A 78 -14.83 -5.39 18.16
CA GLN A 78 -15.70 -5.44 19.34
C GLN A 78 -15.83 -4.07 20.05
N ALA A 79 -14.96 -3.12 19.74
CA ALA A 79 -14.97 -1.80 20.35
C ALA A 79 -16.02 -0.87 19.71
N LYS A 80 -16.24 0.30 20.34
CA LYS A 80 -17.10 1.35 19.80
C LYS A 80 -16.24 2.46 19.20
N HIS A 81 -16.45 2.75 17.92
CA HIS A 81 -15.69 3.76 17.19
C HIS A 81 -16.48 5.03 16.90
N ASP A 82 -17.78 5.06 17.21
CA ASP A 82 -18.72 6.14 16.85
C ASP A 82 -18.15 7.54 17.12
N ASP A 83 -17.58 7.75 18.31
CA ASP A 83 -17.08 9.06 18.73
C ASP A 83 -15.84 9.49 17.92
N CYS A 84 -14.84 8.62 17.75
CA CYS A 84 -13.65 8.93 16.95
C CYS A 84 -13.99 9.10 15.46
N MET A 85 -14.83 8.22 14.91
CA MET A 85 -15.28 8.33 13.51
C MET A 85 -15.99 9.65 13.27
N LYS A 86 -16.85 10.08 14.20
CA LYS A 86 -17.51 11.38 14.14
C LYS A 86 -16.50 12.53 14.25
N THR A 87 -15.54 12.46 15.16
CA THR A 87 -14.51 13.48 15.34
C THR A 87 -13.69 13.69 14.06
N PHE A 88 -13.25 12.61 13.40
CA PHE A 88 -12.55 12.70 12.12
C PHE A 88 -13.49 13.21 11.00
N ALA A 89 -14.75 12.79 10.96
CA ALA A 89 -15.73 13.28 9.99
C ALA A 89 -15.97 14.81 10.13
N ASP A 90 -16.16 15.30 11.35
CA ASP A 90 -16.31 16.73 11.65
C ASP A 90 -15.04 17.53 11.30
N ALA A 91 -13.88 16.88 11.32
CA ALA A 91 -12.60 17.43 10.87
C ALA A 91 -12.42 17.40 9.34
N GLY A 92 -13.30 16.74 8.58
CA GLY A 92 -13.16 16.55 7.14
C GLY A 92 -12.14 15.46 6.76
N ILE A 93 -11.85 14.53 7.68
CA ILE A 93 -10.84 13.49 7.53
C ILE A 93 -11.52 12.14 7.23
N TYR A 94 -11.11 11.53 6.12
CA TYR A 94 -11.53 10.20 5.70
C TYR A 94 -10.61 9.12 6.25
N ILE A 95 -11.17 7.94 6.50
CA ILE A 95 -10.44 6.79 7.03
C ILE A 95 -10.29 5.74 5.92
N TRP A 96 -9.06 5.29 5.71
CA TRP A 96 -8.70 4.20 4.82
C TRP A 96 -8.23 3.04 5.70
N LEU A 97 -9.02 1.97 5.74
CA LEU A 97 -8.92 0.97 6.80
C LEU A 97 -8.52 -0.40 6.24
N ASP A 98 -7.43 -0.95 6.74
CA ASP A 98 -7.04 -2.32 6.47
C ASP A 98 -8.01 -3.29 7.20
N LEU A 99 -8.44 -4.36 6.51
CA LEU A 99 -9.41 -5.33 7.05
C LEU A 99 -8.75 -6.43 7.90
N ASP A 100 -7.46 -6.63 7.74
CA ASP A 100 -6.67 -7.59 8.48
C ASP A 100 -6.44 -7.18 9.94
N THR A 101 -6.37 -8.21 10.74
CA THR A 101 -5.92 -8.25 12.12
C THR A 101 -4.60 -9.01 12.16
N PHE A 102 -3.83 -8.89 13.25
CA PHE A 102 -2.53 -9.55 13.42
C PHE A 102 -2.51 -11.07 13.17
N ASP A 103 -3.66 -11.74 13.27
CA ASP A 103 -3.82 -13.18 13.08
C ASP A 103 -4.49 -13.57 11.75
N THR A 104 -4.75 -12.61 10.85
CA THR A 104 -5.53 -12.85 9.62
C THR A 104 -4.83 -12.45 8.33
N TYR A 105 -3.53 -12.13 8.38
CA TYR A 105 -2.72 -11.88 7.19
C TYR A 105 -2.82 -13.02 6.17
N ILE A 106 -2.92 -12.66 4.88
CA ILE A 106 -2.95 -13.61 3.76
C ILE A 106 -1.63 -14.39 3.66
N GLN A 107 -0.52 -13.67 3.85
CA GLN A 107 0.84 -14.20 4.00
C GLN A 107 1.52 -13.35 5.08
N GLY A 108 2.27 -13.98 5.98
CA GLY A 108 2.93 -13.28 7.07
C GLY A 108 4.01 -14.10 7.77
N PRO A 109 4.68 -13.52 8.79
CA PRO A 109 5.75 -14.20 9.52
C PRO A 109 5.28 -15.56 10.09
N GLY A 110 6.09 -16.61 9.85
CA GLY A 110 5.78 -17.97 10.31
C GLY A 110 4.81 -18.75 9.43
N MET A 111 4.34 -18.19 8.31
CA MET A 111 3.50 -18.90 7.35
C MET A 111 4.31 -19.44 6.16
N GLU A 112 4.26 -20.75 5.93
CA GLU A 112 4.97 -21.38 4.81
C GLU A 112 4.35 -21.09 3.44
N LYS A 113 3.05 -20.79 3.39
CA LYS A 113 2.29 -20.58 2.15
C LYS A 113 1.16 -19.56 2.37
N PRO A 114 0.78 -18.80 1.32
CA PRO A 114 -0.35 -17.89 1.39
C PRO A 114 -1.65 -18.67 1.56
N GLN A 115 -2.60 -18.07 2.27
CA GLN A 115 -3.93 -18.63 2.48
C GLN A 115 -5.00 -17.55 2.47
N TRP A 116 -6.17 -17.94 1.98
CA TRP A 116 -7.41 -17.20 2.11
C TRP A 116 -8.48 -18.22 2.50
N ASN A 117 -8.81 -18.25 3.79
CA ASN A 117 -9.66 -19.27 4.40
C ASN A 117 -10.88 -18.67 5.11
N GLU A 118 -11.81 -19.52 5.53
CA GLU A 118 -13.07 -19.10 6.15
C GLU A 118 -12.87 -18.28 7.43
N SER A 119 -11.79 -18.52 8.19
CA SER A 119 -11.49 -17.75 9.41
C SER A 119 -11.08 -16.32 9.08
N GLN A 120 -10.18 -16.14 8.11
CA GLN A 120 -9.75 -14.82 7.63
C GLN A 120 -10.93 -14.05 7.03
N TYR A 121 -11.72 -14.72 6.17
CA TYR A 121 -12.92 -14.13 5.58
C TYR A 121 -13.91 -13.65 6.65
N LYS A 122 -14.21 -14.47 7.66
CA LYS A 122 -15.09 -14.05 8.78
C LYS A 122 -14.52 -12.93 9.63
N ALA A 123 -13.19 -12.83 9.77
CA ALA A 123 -12.57 -11.73 10.49
C ALA A 123 -12.72 -10.41 9.74
N TYR A 124 -12.43 -10.42 8.44
CA TYR A 124 -12.60 -9.25 7.59
C TYR A 124 -14.07 -8.80 7.55
N GLN A 125 -15.03 -9.75 7.53
CA GLN A 125 -16.46 -9.44 7.65
C GLN A 125 -16.79 -8.68 8.93
N ARG A 126 -16.22 -9.06 10.08
CA ARG A 126 -16.48 -8.38 11.36
C ARG A 126 -16.02 -6.92 11.34
N VAL A 127 -14.83 -6.65 10.80
CA VAL A 127 -14.34 -5.28 10.63
C VAL A 127 -15.27 -4.50 9.68
N MET A 128 -15.61 -5.08 8.52
CA MET A 128 -16.51 -4.43 7.57
C MET A 128 -17.89 -4.12 8.16
N ASP A 129 -18.48 -5.05 8.92
CA ASP A 129 -19.79 -4.90 9.56
C ASP A 129 -19.83 -3.75 10.58
N VAL A 130 -18.69 -3.43 11.21
CA VAL A 130 -18.58 -2.29 12.14
C VAL A 130 -18.47 -0.98 11.36
N PHE A 131 -17.61 -0.94 10.35
CA PHE A 131 -17.21 0.34 9.73
C PHE A 131 -18.05 0.78 8.54
N HIS A 132 -18.88 -0.09 7.94
CA HIS A 132 -19.60 0.25 6.71
C HIS A 132 -20.60 1.42 6.84
N ASN A 133 -21.04 1.75 8.06
CA ASN A 133 -22.03 2.79 8.33
C ASN A 133 -21.44 4.21 8.39
N TYR A 134 -20.11 4.35 8.47
CA TYR A 134 -19.48 5.66 8.58
C TYR A 134 -19.28 6.29 7.20
N ASP A 135 -19.76 7.52 7.03
CA ASP A 135 -19.69 8.23 5.74
C ASP A 135 -18.25 8.63 5.37
N ASN A 136 -17.40 8.90 6.38
CA ASN A 136 -15.98 9.19 6.19
C ASN A 136 -15.12 7.93 6.01
N LEU A 137 -15.69 6.72 5.98
CA LEU A 137 -14.93 5.55 5.53
C LEU A 137 -14.69 5.65 4.00
N GLY A 138 -13.46 5.97 3.63
CA GLY A 138 -13.00 6.21 2.27
C GLY A 138 -12.79 4.93 1.45
N GLY A 139 -12.27 3.88 2.09
CA GLY A 139 -12.04 2.58 1.47
C GLY A 139 -11.49 1.54 2.43
N PHE A 140 -11.53 0.28 2.01
CA PHE A 140 -10.93 -0.86 2.72
C PHE A 140 -9.72 -1.42 1.97
N PHE A 141 -8.67 -1.83 2.67
CA PHE A 141 -7.60 -2.67 2.12
C PHE A 141 -7.81 -4.13 2.52
N VAL A 142 -7.57 -5.06 1.60
CA VAL A 142 -7.61 -6.52 1.89
C VAL A 142 -6.24 -7.12 2.23
N GLY A 143 -5.25 -6.27 2.44
CA GLY A 143 -3.90 -6.67 2.82
C GLY A 143 -2.88 -5.60 2.48
N ASN A 144 -1.79 -5.63 3.23
CA ASN A 144 -0.67 -4.73 3.11
C ASN A 144 0.62 -5.50 2.86
N GLU A 145 1.32 -5.18 1.77
CA GLU A 145 2.62 -5.75 1.43
C GLU A 145 2.69 -7.27 1.55
N VAL A 146 1.61 -7.97 1.18
CA VAL A 146 1.56 -9.44 1.19
C VAL A 146 2.65 -10.02 0.28
N LEU A 147 3.00 -9.28 -0.77
CA LEU A 147 4.07 -9.58 -1.70
C LEU A 147 5.23 -8.58 -1.51
N THR A 148 6.36 -9.05 -0.96
CA THR A 148 7.56 -8.24 -0.67
C THR A 148 8.81 -8.67 -1.43
N SER A 149 8.74 -9.76 -2.18
CA SER A 149 9.81 -10.21 -3.08
C SER A 149 9.25 -10.92 -4.31
N PRO A 150 10.01 -11.08 -5.41
CA PRO A 150 9.54 -11.82 -6.59
C PRO A 150 8.99 -13.21 -6.26
N GLU A 151 9.59 -13.92 -5.30
CA GLU A 151 9.19 -15.28 -4.90
C GLU A 151 7.85 -15.34 -4.14
N THR A 152 7.33 -14.19 -3.71
CA THR A 152 6.03 -14.09 -3.03
C THR A 152 4.87 -13.85 -3.99
N ASP A 153 5.14 -13.74 -5.30
CA ASP A 153 4.12 -13.54 -6.35
C ASP A 153 2.94 -14.53 -6.30
N VAL A 154 3.20 -15.76 -5.89
CA VAL A 154 2.20 -16.82 -5.66
C VAL A 154 1.09 -16.45 -4.68
N ALA A 155 1.24 -15.38 -3.88
CA ALA A 155 0.21 -14.85 -3.01
C ALA A 155 -0.82 -13.95 -3.73
N ALA A 156 -0.52 -13.44 -4.93
CA ALA A 156 -1.39 -12.51 -5.66
C ALA A 156 -2.81 -13.05 -5.92
N PRO A 157 -3.02 -14.34 -6.27
CA PRO A 157 -4.37 -14.90 -6.42
C PRO A 157 -5.20 -14.84 -5.13
N TYR A 158 -4.57 -14.98 -3.96
CA TYR A 158 -5.24 -14.94 -2.66
C TYR A 158 -5.68 -13.52 -2.30
N VAL A 159 -4.81 -12.53 -2.56
CA VAL A 159 -5.15 -11.11 -2.42
C VAL A 159 -6.34 -10.75 -3.32
N LYS A 160 -6.31 -11.20 -4.59
CA LYS A 160 -7.40 -10.93 -5.54
C LYS A 160 -8.70 -11.66 -5.14
N ALA A 161 -8.61 -12.88 -4.62
CA ALA A 161 -9.76 -13.61 -4.09
C ALA A 161 -10.37 -12.90 -2.87
N ALA A 162 -9.54 -12.40 -1.93
CA ALA A 162 -10.01 -11.65 -0.77
C ALA A 162 -10.74 -10.36 -1.19
N ALA A 163 -10.19 -9.59 -2.14
CA ALA A 163 -10.86 -8.41 -2.69
C ALA A 163 -12.22 -8.77 -3.31
N SER A 164 -12.28 -9.83 -4.11
CA SER A 164 -13.50 -10.31 -4.73
C SER A 164 -14.56 -10.72 -3.70
N ASP A 165 -14.18 -11.56 -2.73
CA ASP A 165 -15.08 -12.07 -1.69
C ASP A 165 -15.60 -10.95 -0.78
N MET A 166 -14.75 -10.01 -0.38
CA MET A 166 -15.17 -8.89 0.46
C MET A 166 -16.11 -7.93 -0.28
N LYS A 167 -15.91 -7.73 -1.59
CA LYS A 167 -16.86 -6.99 -2.43
C LYS A 167 -18.18 -7.74 -2.55
N ALA A 168 -18.15 -9.06 -2.75
CA ALA A 168 -19.36 -9.89 -2.81
C ALA A 168 -20.13 -9.87 -1.48
N TYR A 169 -19.44 -9.96 -0.34
CA TYR A 169 -20.04 -9.86 1.00
C TYR A 169 -20.73 -8.51 1.20
N ARG A 170 -19.99 -7.40 0.99
CA ARG A 170 -20.52 -6.02 1.06
C ARG A 170 -21.80 -5.87 0.24
N ASP A 171 -21.78 -6.40 -0.98
CA ASP A 171 -22.86 -6.28 -1.94
C ASP A 171 -24.08 -7.14 -1.54
N HIS A 172 -23.85 -8.37 -1.06
CA HIS A 172 -24.89 -9.26 -0.54
C HIS A 172 -25.61 -8.66 0.67
N LYS A 173 -24.87 -7.97 1.54
CA LYS A 173 -25.39 -7.30 2.73
C LYS A 173 -26.13 -5.99 2.41
N GLY A 174 -26.07 -5.51 1.16
CA GLY A 174 -26.68 -4.26 0.75
C GLY A 174 -25.97 -3.02 1.30
N TYR A 175 -24.70 -3.14 1.67
CA TYR A 175 -23.91 -2.02 2.16
C TYR A 175 -23.62 -1.00 1.05
N ARG A 176 -23.26 0.24 1.45
CA ARG A 176 -22.68 1.24 0.54
C ARG A 176 -21.53 0.60 -0.24
N LYS A 177 -21.39 0.96 -1.52
CA LYS A 177 -20.30 0.49 -2.40
C LYS A 177 -18.95 1.14 -2.03
N ILE A 178 -18.52 0.97 -0.79
CA ILE A 178 -17.22 1.41 -0.26
C ILE A 178 -16.12 0.76 -1.10
N PRO A 179 -15.21 1.53 -1.72
CA PRO A 179 -14.11 0.97 -2.50
C PRO A 179 -13.26 -0.02 -1.69
N ILE A 180 -12.87 -1.14 -2.31
CA ILE A 180 -11.99 -2.15 -1.70
C ILE A 180 -10.76 -2.33 -2.58
N GLY A 181 -9.57 -2.17 -2.02
CA GLY A 181 -8.30 -2.23 -2.73
C GLY A 181 -7.22 -2.99 -1.98
N TYR A 182 -5.98 -2.80 -2.41
CA TYR A 182 -4.78 -3.45 -1.87
C TYR A 182 -3.63 -2.45 -1.85
N THR A 183 -2.68 -2.64 -0.95
CA THR A 183 -1.48 -1.82 -0.82
C THR A 183 -0.23 -2.69 -0.96
N ALA A 184 0.63 -2.32 -1.90
CA ALA A 184 1.79 -3.09 -2.32
C ALA A 184 3.11 -2.46 -1.85
N ALA A 185 4.10 -3.30 -1.58
CA ALA A 185 5.48 -2.87 -1.44
C ALA A 185 6.05 -2.46 -2.80
N ASP A 186 7.02 -1.54 -2.80
CA ASP A 186 7.70 -1.09 -4.02
C ASP A 186 8.80 -2.06 -4.49
N VAL A 187 8.41 -3.26 -4.91
CA VAL A 187 9.34 -4.29 -5.37
C VAL A 187 9.51 -4.20 -6.89
N ALA A 188 10.69 -3.77 -7.34
CA ALA A 188 11.00 -3.58 -8.78
C ALA A 188 10.64 -4.82 -9.64
N GLY A 189 10.93 -6.02 -9.16
CA GLY A 189 10.62 -7.28 -9.87
C GLY A 189 9.13 -7.60 -9.99
N LEU A 190 8.27 -7.02 -9.16
CA LEU A 190 6.81 -7.21 -9.20
C LEU A 190 6.10 -6.09 -9.96
N ARG A 191 6.78 -4.98 -10.26
CA ARG A 191 6.21 -3.83 -10.99
C ARG A 191 6.33 -4.03 -12.51
N PRO A 192 5.30 -3.69 -13.30
CA PRO A 192 3.90 -3.38 -12.95
C PRO A 192 3.00 -4.64 -12.90
N MET A 193 3.57 -5.84 -12.78
CA MET A 193 2.82 -7.08 -12.90
C MET A 193 1.75 -7.22 -11.81
N LEU A 194 2.07 -6.92 -10.54
CA LEU A 194 1.10 -7.00 -9.45
C LEU A 194 -0.08 -6.02 -9.63
N GLN A 195 0.18 -4.74 -9.92
CA GLN A 195 -0.89 -3.76 -10.17
C GLN A 195 -1.81 -4.19 -11.32
N ASN A 196 -1.24 -4.72 -12.41
CA ASN A 196 -2.00 -5.12 -13.58
C ASN A 196 -2.80 -6.39 -13.28
N TYR A 197 -2.21 -7.36 -12.57
CA TYR A 197 -2.90 -8.57 -12.16
C TYR A 197 -4.13 -8.27 -11.32
N LEU A 198 -4.06 -7.32 -10.38
CA LEU A 198 -5.20 -6.97 -9.53
C LEU A 198 -6.32 -6.23 -10.26
N ALA A 199 -6.06 -5.64 -11.44
CA ALA A 199 -7.06 -4.95 -12.25
C ALA A 199 -7.52 -5.71 -13.51
N CYS A 200 -6.79 -6.75 -13.93
CA CYS A 200 -7.09 -7.50 -15.13
C CYS A 200 -8.20 -8.56 -14.94
N GLY A 201 -8.57 -9.23 -16.04
CA GLY A 201 -9.39 -10.45 -16.02
C GLY A 201 -10.77 -10.27 -16.65
N HIS A 202 -11.43 -11.39 -16.92
CA HIS A 202 -12.73 -11.43 -17.59
C HIS A 202 -13.90 -11.06 -16.66
N ASP A 203 -13.72 -11.15 -15.35
CA ASP A 203 -14.69 -10.75 -14.34
C ASP A 203 -14.29 -9.41 -13.69
N PRO A 204 -14.93 -8.29 -14.07
CA PRO A 204 -14.68 -6.99 -13.45
C PRO A 204 -15.01 -6.95 -11.96
N ALA A 205 -15.85 -7.88 -11.45
CA ALA A 205 -16.15 -7.96 -10.02
C ALA A 205 -14.94 -8.44 -9.21
N ALA A 206 -14.01 -9.18 -9.82
CA ALA A 206 -12.78 -9.64 -9.18
C ALA A 206 -11.65 -8.59 -9.15
N ALA A 207 -11.74 -7.53 -9.97
CA ALA A 207 -10.76 -6.46 -9.97
C ALA A 207 -10.84 -5.59 -8.71
N VAL A 208 -9.71 -5.13 -8.20
CA VAL A 208 -9.67 -4.17 -7.09
C VAL A 208 -10.30 -2.83 -7.49
N ASN A 209 -10.85 -2.10 -6.52
CA ASN A 209 -11.42 -0.77 -6.76
C ASN A 209 -10.38 0.34 -6.68
N PHE A 210 -9.21 0.11 -6.08
CA PHE A 210 -8.06 1.01 -6.09
C PHE A 210 -6.78 0.22 -5.79
N TYR A 211 -5.62 0.82 -6.08
CA TYR A 211 -4.30 0.28 -5.78
C TYR A 211 -3.47 1.30 -5.00
N GLY A 212 -2.91 0.89 -3.86
CA GLY A 212 -1.93 1.64 -3.09
C GLY A 212 -0.52 1.11 -3.36
N LEU A 213 0.45 2.02 -3.43
CA LEU A 213 1.87 1.66 -3.45
C LEU A 213 2.59 2.35 -2.27
N ASN A 214 3.30 1.57 -1.47
CA ASN A 214 4.20 2.08 -0.44
C ASN A 214 5.53 2.46 -1.13
N ALA A 215 5.67 3.73 -1.49
CA ALA A 215 6.72 4.23 -2.37
C ALA A 215 7.69 5.15 -1.62
N TYR A 216 8.87 4.60 -1.30
CA TYR A 216 9.95 5.30 -0.60
C TYR A 216 11.12 5.71 -1.52
N GLU A 217 10.96 5.62 -2.84
CA GLU A 217 12.05 5.88 -3.80
C GLU A 217 12.58 7.33 -3.79
N TRP A 218 11.77 8.30 -3.33
CA TRP A 218 12.18 9.69 -3.20
C TRP A 218 12.76 9.98 -1.81
N CYS A 219 14.07 10.20 -1.77
CA CYS A 219 14.82 10.47 -0.54
C CYS A 219 15.61 11.79 -0.65
N GLY A 220 15.46 12.67 0.35
CA GLY A 220 16.21 13.94 0.44
C GLY A 220 16.03 14.85 -0.78
N ASP A 221 17.11 15.52 -1.17
CA ASP A 221 17.13 16.42 -2.33
C ASP A 221 17.13 15.61 -3.63
N SER A 222 15.94 15.22 -4.08
CA SER A 222 15.71 14.49 -5.33
C SER A 222 14.80 15.26 -6.28
N THR A 223 14.52 14.67 -7.44
CA THR A 223 13.63 15.22 -8.47
C THR A 223 12.74 14.11 -9.02
N TYR A 224 11.68 14.48 -9.74
CA TYR A 224 10.80 13.52 -10.42
C TYR A 224 11.56 12.53 -11.32
N ASP A 225 12.62 13.00 -12.00
CA ASP A 225 13.37 12.20 -12.96
C ASP A 225 14.42 11.30 -12.27
N THR A 226 15.00 11.74 -11.14
CA THR A 226 16.06 10.99 -10.42
C THR A 226 15.53 10.08 -9.32
N SER A 227 14.34 10.34 -8.79
CA SER A 227 13.72 9.55 -7.71
C SER A 227 13.15 8.21 -8.17
N GLY A 228 13.01 7.97 -9.47
CA GLY A 228 12.27 6.81 -9.98
C GLY A 228 10.77 7.05 -10.20
N TYR A 229 10.22 8.18 -9.74
CA TYR A 229 8.80 8.53 -9.95
C TYR A 229 8.43 8.62 -11.44
N VAL A 230 9.37 8.95 -12.31
CA VAL A 230 9.17 8.88 -13.77
C VAL A 230 8.80 7.48 -14.27
N PHE A 231 9.36 6.42 -13.66
CA PHE A 231 9.04 5.04 -14.02
C PHE A 231 7.72 4.60 -13.38
N LEU A 232 7.43 5.02 -12.14
CA LEU A 232 6.12 4.82 -11.52
C LEU A 232 5.01 5.45 -12.35
N GLN A 233 5.17 6.70 -12.77
CA GLN A 233 4.20 7.40 -13.62
C GLN A 233 4.02 6.69 -14.96
N LYS A 234 5.11 6.25 -15.59
CA LYS A 234 5.04 5.48 -16.85
C LYS A 234 4.27 4.17 -16.68
N ASN A 235 4.44 3.47 -15.56
CA ASN A 235 3.74 2.22 -15.27
C ASN A 235 2.25 2.44 -14.98
N ALA A 236 1.88 3.60 -14.45
CA ALA A 236 0.51 3.92 -14.05
C ALA A 236 -0.33 4.66 -15.10
N SER A 237 0.28 5.22 -16.15
CA SER A 237 -0.39 6.16 -17.07
C SER A 237 -1.61 5.59 -17.80
N GLU A 238 -1.63 4.27 -18.05
CA GLU A 238 -2.73 3.56 -18.71
C GLU A 238 -3.59 2.74 -17.72
N TYR A 239 -3.41 2.94 -16.41
CA TYR A 239 -4.10 2.16 -15.39
C TYR A 239 -5.54 2.64 -15.17
N ASN A 240 -6.51 1.72 -15.28
CA ASN A 240 -7.94 2.04 -15.31
C ASN A 240 -8.61 2.17 -13.93
N VAL A 241 -7.84 2.00 -12.86
CA VAL A 241 -8.29 1.97 -11.47
C VAL A 241 -7.55 3.08 -10.71
N PRO A 242 -8.16 3.77 -9.73
CA PRO A 242 -7.47 4.78 -8.94
C PRO A 242 -6.22 4.23 -8.28
N ILE A 243 -5.13 4.98 -8.39
CA ILE A 243 -3.84 4.64 -7.79
C ILE A 243 -3.32 5.82 -6.97
N PHE A 244 -2.68 5.54 -5.83
CA PHE A 244 -2.08 6.56 -4.96
C PHE A 244 -0.90 5.96 -4.18
N PHE A 245 -0.07 6.80 -3.58
CA PHE A 245 0.93 6.31 -2.63
C PHE A 245 0.29 6.07 -1.28
N SER A 246 0.17 4.80 -0.89
CA SER A 246 -0.41 4.38 0.39
C SER A 246 0.54 4.60 1.57
N GLU A 247 1.83 4.73 1.28
CA GLU A 247 2.88 5.24 2.16
C GLU A 247 3.94 5.96 1.33
N THR A 248 4.51 7.04 1.87
CA THR A 248 5.71 7.71 1.35
C THR A 248 6.40 8.53 2.44
N GLY A 249 7.52 9.16 2.11
CA GLY A 249 8.31 9.98 3.03
C GLY A 249 9.55 9.28 3.56
N CYS A 250 10.41 8.80 2.66
CA CYS A 250 11.73 8.26 2.97
C CYS A 250 12.45 9.15 4.00
N ASN A 251 12.91 8.56 5.11
CA ASN A 251 13.49 9.30 6.22
C ASN A 251 15.03 9.35 6.20
N VAL A 252 15.68 8.94 5.11
CA VAL A 252 17.13 9.05 4.95
C VAL A 252 17.47 9.72 3.62
N PRO A 253 18.17 10.87 3.59
CA PRO A 253 18.68 11.61 4.74
C PRO A 253 17.57 12.30 5.56
N THR A 254 17.89 12.64 6.82
CA THR A 254 17.08 13.53 7.67
C THR A 254 17.65 14.96 7.65
N PRO A 255 16.82 16.00 7.93
CA PRO A 255 15.37 15.93 8.07
C PRO A 255 14.66 15.73 6.73
N ARG A 256 13.39 15.31 6.74
CA ARG A 256 12.61 15.13 5.51
C ARG A 256 12.18 16.49 4.97
N ASN A 257 12.46 16.76 3.70
CA ASN A 257 12.01 17.97 3.01
C ASN A 257 10.57 17.84 2.49
N PHE A 258 10.11 16.61 2.17
CA PHE A 258 8.80 16.32 1.56
C PHE A 258 8.60 16.95 0.16
N ASP A 259 9.69 17.14 -0.59
CA ASP A 259 9.64 17.70 -1.95
C ASP A 259 8.92 16.77 -2.95
N ASP A 260 8.82 15.47 -2.64
CA ASP A 260 8.04 14.49 -3.38
C ASP A 260 6.56 14.88 -3.49
N GLN A 261 6.02 15.55 -2.47
CA GLN A 261 4.63 16.03 -2.46
C GLN A 261 4.38 17.01 -3.60
N ALA A 262 5.34 17.89 -3.92
CA ALA A 262 5.21 18.81 -5.05
C ALA A 262 5.17 18.07 -6.40
N ALA A 263 5.84 16.94 -6.52
CA ALA A 263 5.77 16.09 -7.72
C ALA A 263 4.42 15.36 -7.81
N ILE A 264 3.98 14.73 -6.71
CA ILE A 264 2.74 13.92 -6.64
C ILE A 264 1.51 14.76 -7.00
N PHE A 265 1.40 15.97 -6.45
CA PHE A 265 0.27 16.87 -6.70
C PHE A 265 0.50 17.83 -7.87
N GLY A 266 1.64 17.71 -8.57
CA GLY A 266 2.00 18.54 -9.71
C GLY A 266 1.56 17.96 -11.06
N ASP A 267 1.70 18.76 -12.11
CA ASP A 267 1.17 18.50 -13.46
C ASP A 267 1.63 17.17 -14.09
N LYS A 268 2.78 16.62 -13.66
CA LYS A 268 3.30 15.34 -14.18
C LYS A 268 2.53 14.12 -13.66
N MET A 269 1.94 14.20 -12.47
CA MET A 269 1.39 13.04 -11.76
C MET A 269 -0.08 13.20 -11.37
N VAL A 270 -0.57 14.42 -11.16
CA VAL A 270 -1.93 14.70 -10.64
C VAL A 270 -3.07 14.13 -11.49
N ASP A 271 -2.85 13.93 -12.79
CA ASP A 271 -3.85 13.33 -13.66
C ASP A 271 -3.97 11.80 -13.51
N THR A 272 -2.94 11.15 -12.98
CA THR A 272 -2.85 9.68 -12.80
C THR A 272 -2.96 9.28 -11.32
N TRP A 273 -2.21 9.93 -10.44
CA TRP A 273 -2.12 9.60 -9.03
C TRP A 273 -3.14 10.41 -8.22
N SER A 274 -3.86 9.71 -7.36
CA SER A 274 -4.91 10.28 -6.51
C SER A 274 -4.37 10.85 -5.19
N GLY A 275 -3.08 11.19 -5.12
CA GLY A 275 -2.43 11.75 -3.92
C GLY A 275 -1.55 10.75 -3.18
N ALA A 276 -1.33 11.00 -1.89
CA ALA A 276 -0.41 10.25 -1.06
C ALA A 276 -0.80 10.24 0.42
N ILE A 277 -0.30 9.22 1.13
CA ILE A 277 -0.35 9.09 2.58
C ILE A 277 1.10 9.08 3.09
N VAL A 278 1.45 10.01 3.98
CA VAL A 278 2.78 10.10 4.59
C VAL A 278 2.89 9.11 5.74
N TYR A 279 3.98 8.35 5.77
CA TYR A 279 4.35 7.47 6.89
C TYR A 279 5.33 8.22 7.82
N GLU A 280 5.01 8.50 9.08
CA GLU A 280 3.72 8.29 9.76
C GLU A 280 3.43 9.40 10.79
N TRP A 281 2.26 9.37 11.42
CA TRP A 281 1.86 10.39 12.39
C TRP A 281 2.77 10.40 13.63
N ILE A 282 2.86 9.27 14.35
CA ILE A 282 3.56 9.18 15.64
C ILE A 282 5.06 8.88 15.49
N GLN A 283 5.89 9.56 16.28
CA GLN A 283 7.31 9.28 16.39
C GLN A 283 7.56 8.04 17.25
N GLU A 284 8.27 7.08 16.67
CA GLU A 284 8.66 5.82 17.29
C GLU A 284 10.15 5.52 17.07
N THR A 285 10.56 4.28 17.39
CA THR A 285 11.91 3.76 17.19
C THR A 285 12.39 3.84 15.73
N ASN A 286 11.45 3.82 14.77
CA ASN A 286 11.73 3.83 13.33
C ASN A 286 12.08 5.23 12.75
N ASN A 287 11.89 6.31 13.52
CA ASN A 287 12.13 7.69 13.10
C ASN A 287 11.31 8.19 11.90
N TYR A 288 10.05 7.76 11.77
CA TYR A 288 9.14 8.25 10.72
C TYR A 288 8.08 9.25 11.18
N GLY A 289 7.93 9.48 12.48
CA GLY A 289 6.87 10.32 13.01
C GLY A 289 7.00 11.80 12.67
N ILE A 290 5.86 12.46 12.48
CA ILE A 290 5.76 13.92 12.35
C ILE A 290 5.21 14.59 13.62
N VAL A 291 4.73 13.82 14.60
CA VAL A 291 4.37 14.30 15.94
C VAL A 291 4.91 13.38 17.03
N SER A 292 5.05 13.90 18.25
CA SER A 292 5.37 13.13 19.45
C SER A 292 4.45 13.53 20.60
N TYR A 293 4.24 12.65 21.58
CA TYR A 293 3.40 12.95 22.76
C TYR A 293 4.24 13.27 24.01
N GLY A 294 5.49 13.69 23.80
CA GLY A 294 6.43 14.02 24.85
C GLY A 294 7.11 12.80 25.48
N PRO A 295 7.95 13.03 26.50
CA PRO A 295 8.70 11.95 27.13
C PRO A 295 7.77 11.03 27.92
N SER A 296 8.16 9.76 28.03
CA SER A 296 7.43 8.67 28.68
C SER A 296 6.91 8.97 30.10
N THR A 297 7.54 9.91 30.82
CA THR A 297 7.13 10.31 32.17
C THR A 297 5.95 11.28 32.21
N MET A 298 5.54 11.88 31.09
CA MET A 298 4.43 12.84 31.03
C MET A 298 3.07 12.22 30.72
N THR A 299 3.00 10.99 30.20
CA THR A 299 1.73 10.34 29.85
C THR A 299 1.06 9.75 31.08
N THR A 300 0.23 10.55 31.76
CA THR A 300 -0.50 10.16 32.99
C THR A 300 -2.02 10.08 32.81
N ALA A 301 -2.53 10.09 31.56
CA ALA A 301 -3.97 9.97 31.28
C ALA A 301 -4.31 8.60 30.67
N ALA A 302 -5.48 8.06 31.06
CA ALA A 302 -5.89 6.68 30.87
C ALA A 302 -6.03 6.24 29.40
N GLY A 303 -5.57 5.01 29.12
CA GLY A 303 -5.80 4.26 27.88
C GLY A 303 -4.66 4.39 26.86
N GLY A 304 -3.69 3.46 26.89
CA GLY A 304 -2.60 3.36 25.90
C GLY A 304 -1.31 4.12 26.24
N GLY A 305 -0.94 4.26 27.52
CA GLY A 305 0.32 4.93 27.89
C GLY A 305 1.58 4.21 27.35
N VAL A 306 2.69 4.95 27.31
CA VAL A 306 4.04 4.61 26.80
C VAL A 306 4.26 3.19 26.25
N GLU A 307 4.64 3.08 24.99
CA GLU A 307 5.16 1.84 24.41
C GLU A 307 6.53 2.09 23.80
N GLU A 308 7.45 1.14 23.98
CA GLU A 308 8.84 1.24 23.51
C GLU A 308 9.58 2.54 23.92
N GLY A 309 9.12 3.20 24.99
CA GLY A 309 9.66 4.48 25.46
C GLY A 309 9.01 5.72 24.86
N PHE A 310 8.03 5.59 23.97
CA PHE A 310 7.31 6.67 23.33
C PHE A 310 5.90 6.82 23.90
N GLY A 311 5.51 8.03 24.29
CA GLY A 311 4.12 8.30 24.68
C GLY A 311 3.17 8.10 23.51
N ARG A 312 1.99 7.52 23.75
CA ARG A 312 0.94 7.32 22.71
C ARG A 312 -0.28 8.23 22.89
N THR A 313 -0.35 8.95 23.99
CA THR A 313 -1.48 9.81 24.34
C THR A 313 -1.01 11.13 24.93
N GLY A 314 -1.84 12.16 24.80
CA GLY A 314 -1.56 13.53 25.23
C GLY A 314 -1.66 14.51 24.07
N THR A 315 -1.23 15.74 24.32
CA THR A 315 -1.18 16.78 23.29
C THR A 315 -0.12 16.42 22.24
N PRO A 316 -0.47 16.22 20.96
CA PRO A 316 0.51 15.96 19.93
C PRO A 316 1.42 17.18 19.74
N MET A 317 2.72 16.98 19.79
CA MET A 317 3.74 18.00 19.60
C MET A 317 4.42 17.78 18.25
N PRO A 318 4.38 18.76 17.32
CA PRO A 318 5.09 18.69 16.05
C PRO A 318 6.57 18.31 16.20
N VAL A 319 7.02 17.33 15.43
CA VAL A 319 8.44 17.00 15.28
C VAL A 319 9.03 17.94 14.24
N SER A 320 9.96 18.79 14.66
CA SER A 320 10.60 19.78 13.80
C SER A 320 11.91 19.23 13.20
N PRO A 321 12.19 19.49 11.91
CA PRO A 321 11.42 20.32 10.98
C PRO A 321 10.42 19.55 10.10
N ASP A 322 10.30 18.22 10.24
CA ASP A 322 9.48 17.38 9.36
C ASP A 322 8.02 17.84 9.27
N PHE A 323 7.36 18.10 10.41
CA PHE A 323 5.97 18.59 10.41
C PHE A 323 5.84 19.93 9.68
N ASP A 324 6.75 20.86 9.95
CA ASP A 324 6.73 22.20 9.35
C ASP A 324 7.00 22.15 7.84
N ASN A 325 7.87 21.24 7.39
CA ASN A 325 8.18 21.05 5.98
C ASN A 325 6.95 20.50 5.24
N LEU A 326 6.33 19.43 5.75
CA LEU A 326 5.12 18.86 5.17
C LEU A 326 3.97 19.88 5.13
N SER A 327 3.75 20.58 6.25
CA SER A 327 2.71 21.62 6.37
C SER A 327 2.88 22.72 5.31
N LYS A 328 4.12 23.17 5.05
CA LYS A 328 4.39 24.18 4.00
C LYS A 328 4.04 23.68 2.60
N HIS A 329 4.36 22.42 2.28
CA HIS A 329 3.96 21.84 0.99
C HIS A 329 2.43 21.79 0.88
N TRP A 330 1.75 21.18 1.85
CA TRP A 330 0.31 20.99 1.78
C TRP A 330 -0.52 22.27 1.89
N ALA A 331 0.02 23.34 2.48
CA ALA A 331 -0.61 24.67 2.50
C ALA A 331 -0.74 25.30 1.09
N THR A 332 0.11 24.90 0.13
CA THR A 332 0.14 25.50 -1.22
C THR A 332 -0.34 24.54 -2.31
N LEU A 333 -0.19 23.23 -2.13
CA LEU A 333 -0.58 22.23 -3.12
C LEU A 333 -2.09 22.04 -3.16
N SER A 334 -2.76 22.63 -4.14
CA SER A 334 -4.22 22.50 -4.35
C SER A 334 -4.49 21.92 -5.74
N PRO A 335 -4.44 20.58 -5.90
CA PRO A 335 -4.61 19.96 -7.21
C PRO A 335 -5.98 20.29 -7.80
N SER A 336 -6.00 20.66 -9.08
CA SER A 336 -7.26 20.88 -9.81
C SER A 336 -7.80 19.54 -10.30
N GLY A 337 -8.98 19.18 -9.82
CA GLY A 337 -9.67 17.95 -10.22
C GLY A 337 -10.72 18.16 -11.30
N VAL A 338 -11.23 17.07 -11.85
CA VAL A 338 -12.41 17.05 -12.72
C VAL A 338 -13.69 16.80 -11.92
N ARG A 339 -14.83 17.33 -12.36
CA ARG A 339 -16.14 16.97 -11.77
C ARG A 339 -16.56 15.57 -12.20
N LYS A 340 -17.21 14.81 -11.31
CA LYS A 340 -17.64 13.42 -11.56
C LYS A 340 -18.50 13.28 -12.82
N ASP A 341 -19.39 14.24 -13.07
CA ASP A 341 -20.32 14.20 -14.22
C ASP A 341 -19.61 14.51 -15.55
N ASP A 342 -18.57 15.34 -15.50
CA ASP A 342 -17.76 15.72 -16.65
C ASP A 342 -16.70 14.66 -16.99
N TYR A 343 -16.25 13.89 -15.99
CA TYR A 343 -15.28 12.83 -16.20
C TYR A 343 -15.85 11.68 -17.04
N LYS A 344 -15.26 11.42 -18.20
CA LYS A 344 -15.57 10.31 -19.10
C LYS A 344 -14.37 9.34 -19.15
N PRO A 345 -14.36 8.27 -18.33
CA PRO A 345 -13.29 7.28 -18.36
C PRO A 345 -13.13 6.65 -19.74
N SER A 346 -11.90 6.54 -20.24
CA SER A 346 -11.56 5.89 -21.52
C SER A 346 -10.61 4.70 -21.37
N LEU A 347 -9.96 4.54 -20.21
CA LEU A 347 -9.01 3.46 -19.94
C LEU A 347 -9.76 2.13 -19.73
N SER A 348 -9.22 1.06 -20.32
CA SER A 348 -9.70 -0.31 -20.15
C SER A 348 -8.84 -1.08 -19.16
N ALA A 349 -9.36 -2.18 -18.62
CA ALA A 349 -8.57 -3.09 -17.79
C ALA A 349 -7.27 -3.50 -18.50
N PRO A 350 -6.12 -3.52 -17.81
CA PRO A 350 -4.87 -3.98 -18.39
C PRO A 350 -4.95 -5.49 -18.68
N PRO A 351 -4.12 -6.01 -19.61
CA PRO A 351 -3.96 -7.45 -19.74
C PRO A 351 -3.38 -8.03 -18.46
N CYS A 352 -3.79 -9.27 -18.13
CA CYS A 352 -3.13 -10.00 -17.06
C CYS A 352 -1.67 -10.29 -17.43
N PRO A 353 -0.72 -10.17 -16.49
CA PRO A 353 0.68 -10.49 -16.78
C PRO A 353 0.84 -11.94 -17.21
N ALA A 354 1.73 -12.19 -18.17
CA ALA A 354 2.04 -13.53 -18.62
C ALA A 354 2.92 -14.25 -17.59
N PHE A 355 2.70 -15.55 -17.42
CA PHE A 355 3.56 -16.39 -16.59
C PHE A 355 5.01 -16.33 -17.10
N THR A 356 5.94 -15.99 -16.21
CA THR A 356 7.37 -15.90 -16.49
C THR A 356 8.14 -16.47 -15.31
N THR A 357 8.82 -17.61 -15.52
CA THR A 357 9.63 -18.27 -14.48
C THR A 357 10.65 -17.31 -13.87
N GLY A 358 10.68 -17.24 -12.54
CA GLY A 358 11.58 -16.37 -11.77
C GLY A 358 11.24 -14.87 -11.80
N ALA A 359 10.07 -14.48 -12.31
CA ALA A 359 9.61 -13.09 -12.33
C ALA A 359 8.12 -12.92 -11.98
N TRP A 360 7.25 -13.74 -12.58
CA TRP A 360 5.82 -13.77 -12.31
C TRP A 360 5.25 -15.16 -12.56
N GLU A 361 5.18 -15.96 -11.52
CA GLU A 361 4.77 -17.36 -11.53
C GLU A 361 3.27 -17.53 -11.22
N VAL A 362 2.46 -16.53 -11.60
CA VAL A 362 1.00 -16.57 -11.47
C VAL A 362 0.37 -16.67 -12.85
N GLU A 363 -0.44 -17.71 -13.03
CA GLU A 363 -1.20 -17.95 -14.25
C GLU A 363 -2.33 -16.91 -14.42
N ALA A 364 -2.36 -16.26 -15.58
CA ALA A 364 -3.30 -15.16 -15.89
C ALA A 364 -4.78 -15.56 -15.75
N ASP A 365 -5.13 -16.76 -16.20
CA ASP A 365 -6.51 -17.27 -16.28
C ASP A 365 -6.82 -18.32 -15.20
N ALA A 366 -5.97 -18.46 -14.18
CA ALA A 366 -6.26 -19.38 -13.09
C ALA A 366 -7.54 -18.96 -12.36
N PRO A 367 -8.45 -19.91 -12.06
CA PRO A 367 -9.66 -19.60 -11.30
C PRO A 367 -9.28 -19.09 -9.91
N LEU A 368 -9.91 -18.00 -9.48
CA LEU A 368 -9.74 -17.48 -8.12
C LEU A 368 -10.36 -18.43 -7.10
N LEU A 369 -9.65 -18.67 -6.01
CA LEU A 369 -10.10 -19.51 -4.90
C LEU A 369 -11.05 -18.72 -3.98
N THR A 370 -12.17 -18.24 -4.51
CA THR A 370 -13.17 -17.45 -3.77
C THR A 370 -13.99 -18.32 -2.80
N LEU A 371 -14.33 -17.76 -1.64
CA LEU A 371 -15.11 -18.39 -0.57
C LEU A 371 -16.59 -17.99 -0.58
N ALA A 372 -16.96 -16.88 -1.24
CA ALA A 372 -18.32 -16.33 -1.21
C ALA A 372 -19.37 -17.19 -1.96
N HIS A 373 -18.93 -18.13 -2.82
CA HIS A 373 -19.81 -19.05 -3.53
C HIS A 373 -19.90 -20.37 -2.76
N GLY A 374 -20.84 -20.45 -1.82
CA GLY A 374 -21.12 -21.64 -1.01
C GLY A 374 -21.39 -22.90 -1.86
N SER A 375 -20.32 -23.59 -2.24
CA SER A 375 -20.30 -24.97 -2.71
C SER A 375 -18.84 -25.42 -2.73
N GLY A 376 -18.52 -26.45 -1.96
CA GLY A 376 -17.17 -26.94 -1.71
C GLY A 376 -16.32 -27.10 -2.97
N GLY A 377 -15.48 -26.11 -3.24
CA GLY A 377 -14.29 -26.28 -4.04
C GLY A 377 -13.38 -27.24 -3.29
N THR A 378 -13.44 -28.53 -3.65
CA THR A 378 -12.41 -29.49 -3.29
C THR A 378 -11.06 -28.86 -3.54
N SER A 379 -10.27 -28.75 -2.48
CA SER A 379 -8.83 -28.50 -2.56
C SER A 379 -8.23 -29.56 -3.48
N SER A 380 -8.08 -29.24 -4.77
CA SER A 380 -7.31 -30.07 -5.68
C SER A 380 -5.86 -29.71 -5.44
N THR A 381 -5.25 -30.40 -4.48
CA THR A 381 -3.81 -30.51 -4.35
C THR A 381 -3.27 -31.10 -5.65
N SER A 382 -2.97 -30.26 -6.65
CA SER A 382 -2.13 -30.68 -7.76
C SER A 382 -0.69 -30.67 -7.28
N SER A 383 -0.34 -31.70 -6.50
CA SER A 383 1.04 -32.12 -6.34
C SER A 383 1.56 -32.55 -7.70
N LYS A 384 2.22 -31.65 -8.44
CA LYS A 384 3.08 -32.03 -9.55
C LYS A 384 4.38 -32.57 -8.96
N THR A 385 4.43 -33.89 -8.88
CA THR A 385 5.63 -34.68 -8.62
C THR A 385 6.66 -34.45 -9.72
N ALA A 386 7.88 -34.16 -9.26
CA ALA A 386 9.20 -34.36 -9.87
C ALA A 386 9.28 -34.76 -11.36
N HIS A 387 9.95 -33.91 -12.13
CA HIS A 387 10.69 -34.31 -13.33
C HIS A 387 11.74 -35.39 -12.98
N PRO A 388 11.76 -36.55 -13.64
CA PRO A 388 12.95 -37.37 -13.70
C PRO A 388 13.84 -36.88 -14.84
N THR A 389 15.04 -36.46 -14.46
CA THR A 389 16.21 -36.28 -15.32
C THR A 389 16.47 -37.55 -16.11
N ALA A 390 16.52 -37.46 -17.45
CA ALA A 390 17.06 -38.51 -18.30
C ALA A 390 18.26 -37.96 -19.07
N SER A 391 19.44 -38.18 -18.50
CA SER A 391 20.71 -38.10 -19.23
C SER A 391 20.81 -39.23 -20.24
N ALA A 392 21.32 -38.87 -21.42
CA ALA A 392 21.60 -39.76 -22.53
C ALA A 392 22.62 -40.86 -22.18
N SER A 393 22.45 -42.03 -22.81
CA SER A 393 23.60 -42.85 -23.22
C SER A 393 23.27 -43.58 -24.51
N ALA A 394 24.07 -43.28 -25.53
CA ALA A 394 24.00 -43.84 -26.88
C ALA A 394 24.76 -45.18 -26.96
N THR A 395 24.29 -46.07 -27.85
CA THR A 395 25.07 -47.17 -28.43
C THR A 395 24.63 -47.39 -29.88
N GLY A 396 25.59 -47.54 -30.81
CA GLY A 396 25.37 -48.32 -32.04
C GLY A 396 25.57 -47.68 -33.43
N LYS A 397 26.81 -47.25 -33.74
CA LYS A 397 27.63 -47.54 -34.96
C LYS A 397 27.08 -47.49 -36.42
N ALA A 398 27.88 -46.78 -37.26
CA ALA A 398 28.29 -47.02 -38.68
C ALA A 398 27.31 -46.59 -39.80
N ALA A 399 27.71 -45.99 -40.95
CA ALA A 399 29.00 -45.70 -41.59
C ALA A 399 28.83 -44.64 -42.73
N ALA A 400 29.98 -44.19 -43.26
CA ALA A 400 30.29 -43.74 -44.64
C ALA A 400 30.58 -42.24 -44.88
N ASP A 401 31.88 -41.98 -45.02
CA ASP A 401 32.65 -41.10 -45.95
C ASP A 401 31.91 -40.07 -46.84
N GLU A 402 32.45 -38.84 -46.88
CA GLU A 402 33.32 -38.40 -48.00
C GLU A 402 34.05 -37.07 -47.70
N GLN A 403 35.24 -36.94 -48.29
CA GLN A 403 36.20 -35.83 -48.20
C GLN A 403 35.79 -34.61 -49.05
N GLY A 404 36.29 -33.43 -48.69
CA GLY A 404 36.30 -32.26 -49.59
C GLY A 404 36.96 -31.03 -48.98
N SER A 405 38.22 -30.81 -49.32
CA SER A 405 39.02 -29.59 -49.13
C SER A 405 38.50 -28.40 -49.96
N ASP A 406 38.61 -27.15 -49.48
CA ASP A 406 39.56 -26.17 -50.06
C ASP A 406 39.53 -24.80 -49.35
N GLU A 407 40.69 -24.14 -49.43
CA GLU A 407 41.00 -22.77 -49.00
C GLU A 407 40.40 -21.69 -49.94
N GLY A 408 40.26 -20.45 -49.45
CA GLY A 408 39.88 -19.30 -50.28
C GLY A 408 39.80 -17.97 -49.53
N ASP A 409 40.90 -17.24 -49.54
CA ASP A 409 41.16 -15.88 -49.05
C ASP A 409 40.37 -14.78 -49.81
N SER A 410 39.97 -13.69 -49.13
CA SER A 410 40.25 -12.29 -49.55
C SER A 410 39.50 -11.22 -48.74
N ASP A 411 40.28 -10.19 -48.39
CA ASP A 411 40.01 -8.92 -47.72
C ASP A 411 38.80 -8.09 -48.21
N LYS A 412 38.17 -7.35 -47.28
CA LYS A 412 38.25 -5.87 -47.25
C LYS A 412 37.62 -5.25 -45.99
N ALA A 413 38.41 -4.37 -45.37
CA ALA A 413 38.08 -3.51 -44.25
C ALA A 413 37.32 -2.22 -44.66
N GLN A 414 36.58 -1.65 -43.69
CA GLN A 414 36.32 -0.22 -43.38
C GLN A 414 34.96 -0.10 -42.66
N ASP A 415 34.73 0.70 -41.63
CA ASP A 415 35.54 1.48 -40.69
C ASP A 415 34.56 1.75 -39.52
N GLU A 416 35.03 1.63 -38.28
CA GLU A 416 34.28 1.94 -37.05
C GLU A 416 34.57 3.41 -36.65
N PRO A 417 33.87 4.07 -35.68
CA PRO A 417 33.98 3.63 -34.28
C PRO A 417 32.72 3.79 -33.42
N ALA A 418 32.52 2.79 -32.55
CA ALA A 418 31.74 2.89 -31.33
C ALA A 418 32.55 3.63 -30.24
N ALA A 419 31.90 4.56 -29.54
CA ALA A 419 32.48 5.21 -28.36
C ALA A 419 32.14 4.41 -27.09
N THR A 420 33.20 4.03 -26.39
CA THR A 420 33.23 3.40 -25.07
C THR A 420 33.11 4.46 -23.97
N SER A 421 32.39 4.15 -22.90
CA SER A 421 32.68 4.70 -21.56
C SER A 421 32.39 3.66 -20.48
N SER A 422 33.48 3.21 -19.87
CA SER A 422 33.61 2.28 -18.75
C SER A 422 33.15 2.87 -17.42
N SER A 423 32.31 2.14 -16.67
CA SER A 423 32.07 2.37 -15.24
C SER A 423 32.97 1.48 -14.40
N VAL A 424 33.85 2.11 -13.62
CA VAL A 424 34.74 1.48 -12.64
C VAL A 424 33.93 1.19 -11.36
N ALA A 425 33.76 -0.09 -11.02
CA ALA A 425 33.28 -0.51 -9.71
C ALA A 425 34.45 -0.49 -8.71
N GLN A 426 34.35 0.34 -7.67
CA GLN A 426 35.29 0.31 -6.54
C GLN A 426 34.73 -0.59 -5.43
N ASN A 427 35.41 -1.71 -5.20
CA ASN A 427 35.29 -2.56 -4.02
C ASN A 427 35.84 -1.82 -2.79
N VAL A 428 35.03 -1.70 -1.73
CA VAL A 428 35.49 -1.30 -0.39
C VAL A 428 35.41 -2.52 0.53
N PRO A 429 36.48 -2.89 1.25
CA PRO A 429 36.50 -4.09 2.09
C PRO A 429 35.89 -3.82 3.48
N ALA A 430 35.15 -4.81 3.99
CA ALA A 430 34.60 -4.84 5.34
C ALA A 430 35.70 -4.98 6.43
N PRO A 431 35.57 -4.32 7.60
CA PRO A 431 36.51 -4.51 8.69
C PRO A 431 36.14 -5.73 9.54
N SER A 432 37.19 -6.47 9.92
CA SER A 432 37.20 -7.64 10.78
C SER A 432 36.93 -7.28 12.25
N GLY A 433 35.92 -7.91 12.84
CA GLY A 433 35.57 -7.80 14.26
C GLY A 433 36.09 -8.96 15.10
N PHE A 434 36.72 -8.61 16.22
CA PHE A 434 37.32 -9.46 17.24
C PHE A 434 36.37 -10.49 17.85
N GLY A 435 36.91 -11.67 18.16
CA GLY A 435 36.23 -12.70 18.96
C GLY A 435 36.26 -12.40 20.46
N LEU A 436 35.18 -12.73 21.16
CA LEU A 436 35.19 -13.02 22.58
C LEU A 436 34.02 -13.93 23.00
N ARG A 437 34.43 -15.14 23.41
CA ARG A 437 33.98 -15.98 24.55
C ARG A 437 32.48 -16.16 24.83
N SER A 438 32.14 -17.43 24.77
CA SER A 438 31.01 -18.13 25.38
C SER A 438 30.81 -17.85 26.88
N GLY A 439 29.55 -17.64 27.24
CA GLY A 439 29.05 -17.67 28.61
C GLY A 439 27.54 -17.96 28.60
N LEU A 440 27.16 -19.19 28.96
CA LEU A 440 25.79 -19.59 29.25
C LEU A 440 25.22 -18.73 30.39
N TRP A 441 24.01 -18.19 30.25
CA TRP A 441 23.04 -18.08 31.35
C TRP A 441 21.60 -18.21 30.82
N LEU A 442 20.87 -19.12 31.45
CA LEU A 442 19.47 -19.47 31.22
C LEU A 442 18.53 -18.38 31.76
N GLY A 443 17.46 -18.09 31.02
CA GLY A 443 16.14 -17.82 31.59
C GLY A 443 15.62 -16.38 31.52
N ALA A 444 14.69 -16.14 30.58
CA ALA A 444 13.37 -15.52 30.81
C ALA A 444 12.65 -15.35 29.46
N TYR A 445 11.59 -16.13 29.26
CA TYR A 445 10.68 -16.03 28.12
C TYR A 445 9.67 -14.90 28.41
N VAL A 446 9.71 -13.82 27.64
CA VAL A 446 8.63 -12.82 27.55
C VAL A 446 8.48 -12.46 26.07
N ALA A 447 7.23 -12.44 25.62
CA ALA A 447 6.80 -12.25 24.25
C ALA A 447 7.37 -10.98 23.61
N LEU A 448 7.97 -11.16 22.44
CA LEU A 448 8.48 -10.13 21.52
C LEU A 448 7.93 -10.50 20.14
N CYS A 449 6.78 -9.94 19.75
CA CYS A 449 6.22 -10.04 18.41
C CYS A 449 5.43 -8.76 18.09
N GLY A 450 5.75 -8.13 16.95
CA GLY A 450 5.05 -7.01 16.33
C GLY A 450 5.37 -5.68 17.01
N ILE A 451 6.33 -4.86 16.56
CA ILE A 451 6.16 -3.99 15.37
C ILE A 451 7.49 -3.75 14.63
N ALA A 452 8.64 -4.21 15.16
CA ALA A 452 9.93 -4.04 14.50
C ALA A 452 10.18 -5.12 13.43
N GLY A 453 9.65 -4.91 12.22
CA GLY A 453 9.90 -5.89 11.16
C GLY A 453 9.53 -5.53 9.73
N PHE A 454 9.17 -4.30 9.38
CA PHE A 454 8.89 -3.94 7.98
C PHE A 454 9.29 -2.48 7.69
N ALA A 455 10.61 -2.22 7.69
CA ALA A 455 11.22 -1.02 7.11
C ALA A 455 12.74 -1.20 7.00
N ILE A 456 13.19 -2.26 6.31
CA ILE A 456 14.56 -2.30 5.77
C ILE A 456 14.50 -2.90 4.37
N LEU A 457 14.38 -2.03 3.37
CA LEU A 457 15.23 -2.01 2.19
C LEU A 457 15.22 -0.59 1.61
#